data_AF-A0A3N5XVV2-F1
#
_entry.id   AF-A0A3N5XVV2-F1
#
_cell.length_a   1.000
_cell.length_b   1.000
_cell.length_c   1.000
_cell.angle_alpha   90.00
_cell.angle_beta   90.00
_cell.angle_gamma   90.00
#
_symmetry.space_group_name_H-M   'P 1'
#
loop_
_entity.id
_entity.type
_entity.pdbx_description
1 polymer ?
#
loop_
_entity_poly.entity_id
_entity_poly.type
_entity_poly.pdbx_seq_one_letter_code
_entity_poly.pdbx_strand_id
1 'polypeptide(L)'
;GMSPQEVERVIFQTLEGHLRAILGTLTVEEINNDRQSFAQKLTTEAATDLERMGIGVDVLTIQEISDEEGYLDALGRRRTAEVKRDAEIGEAEAQRDAKIKSSLAMQDGEKVKLDSEANIALAHRDLEIKRAQYQAEVETQRATAAQAGPLSSAKARQAVVAEEVRVDKIRTSEQIFVQNEEVKRRQQELEATVVRPADAERTANILRAEALKQAAILEAEGRKSALIAIAEADQERFRKEGLGRAAAVEAEGRAEAAKIEAIGLAQGRAIEAQGLAEAAAILKKAESWKQFNEAAKLQTILEKLPAIITASAPVFGAVAQPLGSIDKVVVIEQGGSNGQSGVTKFASTTPTLIFNLLQQLEALGINIPNLASQLGGVAAPSVGQSVTETVTKTAAEVKSRTAAKE
;
A
#
# COMPACT_ATOMS: atom_id res chain seq x y z
N GLY A 1 46.94 35.66 -159.14
CA GLY A 1 46.84 35.63 -157.66
C GLY A 1 45.81 34.62 -157.27
N MET A 2 45.85 34.13 -156.04
CA MET A 2 44.75 33.32 -155.47
C MET A 2 43.46 34.14 -155.42
N SER A 3 42.32 33.45 -155.51
CA SER A 3 41.01 34.03 -155.25
C SER A 3 40.84 34.34 -153.75
N PRO A 4 39.97 35.29 -153.37
CA PRO A 4 39.71 35.60 -151.96
C PRO A 4 39.27 34.39 -151.13
N GLN A 5 38.51 33.47 -151.75
CA GLN A 5 38.03 32.24 -151.11
C GLN A 5 39.16 31.23 -150.82
N GLU A 6 40.20 31.18 -151.66
CA GLU A 6 41.39 30.36 -151.41
C GLU A 6 42.22 30.93 -150.27
N VAL A 7 42.33 32.27 -150.16
CA VAL A 7 43.01 32.95 -149.05
C VAL A 7 42.29 32.70 -147.72
N GLU A 8 40.97 32.91 -147.68
CA GLU A 8 40.13 32.61 -146.51
C GLU A 8 40.27 31.15 -146.04
N ARG A 9 40.27 30.20 -146.99
CA ARG A 9 40.46 28.78 -146.71
C ARG A 9 41.84 28.48 -146.12
N VAL A 10 42.91 29.08 -146.63
CA VAL A 10 44.28 28.88 -146.10
C VAL A 10 44.39 29.43 -144.67
N ILE A 11 43.83 30.62 -144.39
CA ILE A 11 43.79 31.20 -143.04
C ILE A 11 43.07 30.25 -142.07
N PHE A 12 41.89 29.77 -142.46
CA PHE A 12 41.10 28.87 -141.62
C PHE A 12 41.84 27.55 -141.34
N GLN A 13 42.50 26.97 -142.35
CA GLN A 13 43.29 25.73 -142.18
C GLN A 13 44.50 25.92 -141.26
N THR A 14 45.20 27.06 -141.34
CA THR A 14 46.32 27.37 -140.42
C THR A 14 45.79 27.55 -138.98
N LEU A 15 44.71 28.29 -138.80
CA LEU A 15 44.07 28.47 -137.48
C LEU A 15 43.56 27.16 -136.88
N GLU A 16 42.92 26.30 -137.68
CA GLU A 16 42.47 24.96 -137.26
C GLU A 16 43.67 24.09 -136.83
N GLY A 17 44.81 24.21 -137.52
CA GLY A 17 46.06 23.53 -137.18
C GLY A 17 46.58 23.90 -135.78
N HIS A 18 46.75 25.20 -135.50
CA HIS A 18 47.19 25.67 -134.17
C HIS A 18 46.14 25.36 -133.08
N LEU A 19 44.85 25.55 -133.38
CA LEU A 19 43.76 25.22 -132.46
C LEU A 19 43.83 23.74 -132.04
N ARG A 20 43.98 22.82 -133.01
CA ARG A 20 44.10 21.38 -132.75
C ARG A 20 45.38 21.03 -131.99
N ALA A 21 46.50 21.69 -132.30
CA ALA A 21 47.77 21.48 -131.59
C ALA A 21 47.67 21.85 -130.10
N ILE A 22 47.11 23.02 -129.79
CA ILE A 22 46.96 23.50 -128.40
C ILE A 22 45.92 22.67 -127.64
N LEU A 23 44.80 22.32 -128.27
CA LEU A 23 43.81 21.39 -127.69
C LEU A 23 44.40 20.03 -127.34
N GLY A 24 45.41 19.55 -128.09
CA GLY A 24 46.14 18.32 -127.79
C GLY A 24 47.06 18.39 -126.57
N THR A 25 47.27 19.57 -125.97
CA THR A 25 48.16 19.78 -124.81
C THR A 25 47.46 20.11 -123.49
N LEU A 26 46.14 20.33 -123.52
CA LEU A 26 45.34 20.78 -122.37
C LEU A 26 44.17 19.84 -122.11
N THR A 27 43.77 19.72 -120.85
CA THR A 27 42.57 18.95 -120.47
C THR A 27 41.28 19.74 -120.70
N VAL A 28 40.16 19.03 -120.88
CA VAL A 28 38.83 19.62 -121.12
C VAL A 28 38.42 20.54 -119.96
N GLU A 29 38.78 20.16 -118.73
CA GLU A 29 38.57 20.94 -117.52
C GLU A 29 39.40 22.24 -117.51
N GLU A 30 40.69 22.19 -117.88
CA GLU A 30 41.54 23.38 -117.93
C GLU A 30 41.05 24.39 -118.97
N ILE A 31 40.68 23.93 -120.17
CA ILE A 31 40.16 24.80 -121.24
C ILE A 31 38.83 25.44 -120.81
N ASN A 32 37.97 24.70 -120.10
CA ASN A 32 36.70 25.24 -119.60
C ASN A 32 36.88 26.23 -118.44
N ASN A 33 37.82 25.96 -117.52
CA ASN A 33 38.09 26.78 -116.33
C ASN A 33 38.87 28.07 -116.64
N ASP A 34 39.84 28.02 -117.57
CA ASP A 34 40.68 29.17 -117.96
C ASP A 34 40.70 29.39 -119.49
N ARG A 35 39.55 29.86 -119.97
CA ARG A 35 39.32 30.23 -121.38
C ARG A 35 40.21 31.39 -121.86
N GLN A 36 40.68 32.24 -120.95
CA GLN A 36 41.50 33.41 -121.30
C GLN A 36 42.94 32.99 -121.61
N SER A 37 43.54 32.14 -120.77
CA SER A 37 44.87 31.56 -121.00
C SER A 37 44.93 30.75 -122.29
N PHE A 38 43.86 30.00 -122.62
CA PHE A 38 43.76 29.29 -123.90
C PHE A 38 43.77 30.25 -125.11
N ALA A 39 42.90 31.26 -125.12
CA ALA A 39 42.78 32.21 -126.22
C ALA A 39 44.09 32.99 -126.45
N GLN A 40 44.81 33.33 -125.38
CA GLN A 40 46.10 34.03 -125.46
C GLN A 40 47.19 33.16 -126.10
N LYS A 41 47.28 31.87 -125.75
CA LYS A 41 48.23 30.92 -126.37
C LYS A 41 47.94 30.76 -127.86
N LEU A 42 46.69 30.53 -128.23
CA LEU A 42 46.26 30.38 -129.62
C LEU A 42 46.54 31.63 -130.46
N THR A 43 46.28 32.81 -129.91
CA THR A 43 46.60 34.08 -130.58
C THR A 43 48.10 34.23 -130.82
N THR A 44 48.94 33.86 -129.83
CA THR A 44 50.41 34.00 -129.91
C THR A 44 51.02 33.09 -130.98
N GLU A 45 50.61 31.82 -131.02
CA GLU A 45 51.11 30.87 -132.03
C GLU A 45 50.60 31.21 -133.43
N ALA A 46 49.29 31.44 -133.58
CA ALA A 46 48.69 31.70 -134.88
C ALA A 46 49.11 33.06 -135.48
N ALA A 47 49.29 34.10 -134.67
CA ALA A 47 49.75 35.40 -135.17
C ALA A 47 51.12 35.30 -135.86
N THR A 48 52.02 34.46 -135.34
CA THR A 48 53.38 34.29 -135.90
C THR A 48 53.36 33.74 -137.33
N ASP A 49 52.46 32.79 -137.63
CA ASP A 49 52.35 32.20 -138.97
C ASP A 49 51.39 32.94 -139.91
N LEU A 50 50.39 33.65 -139.39
CA LEU A 50 49.53 34.55 -140.17
C LEU A 50 50.28 35.83 -140.59
N GLU A 51 51.16 36.38 -139.74
CA GLU A 51 52.01 37.53 -140.06
C GLU A 51 52.95 37.22 -141.24
N ARG A 52 53.50 36.00 -141.31
CA ARG A 52 54.30 35.51 -142.45
C ARG A 52 53.54 35.48 -143.78
N MET A 53 52.20 35.40 -143.72
CA MET A 53 51.32 35.49 -144.89
C MET A 53 50.81 36.93 -145.14
N GLY A 54 51.24 37.90 -144.34
CA GLY A 54 50.85 39.32 -144.45
C GLY A 54 49.51 39.65 -143.77
N ILE A 55 49.09 38.86 -142.79
CA ILE A 55 47.76 38.96 -142.16
C ILE A 55 47.92 39.18 -140.66
N GLY A 56 47.41 40.32 -140.16
CA GLY A 56 47.35 40.60 -138.73
C GLY A 56 46.11 40.00 -138.06
N VAL A 57 46.26 39.56 -136.81
CA VAL A 57 45.15 39.14 -135.94
C VAL A 57 45.02 40.15 -134.81
N ASP A 58 43.93 40.91 -134.78
CA ASP A 58 43.69 41.91 -133.72
C ASP A 58 43.25 41.24 -132.41
N VAL A 59 42.21 40.40 -132.47
CA VAL A 59 41.64 39.70 -131.31
C VAL A 59 41.06 38.35 -131.76
N LEU A 60 41.31 37.29 -130.99
CA LEU A 60 40.66 35.99 -131.12
C LEU A 60 39.93 35.64 -129.82
N THR A 61 38.63 35.39 -129.89
CA THR A 61 37.79 35.01 -128.73
C THR A 61 37.16 33.64 -128.93
N ILE A 62 37.08 32.87 -127.85
CA ILE A 62 36.29 31.63 -127.82
C ILE A 62 34.82 32.03 -127.63
N GLN A 63 33.94 31.57 -128.51
CA GLN A 63 32.50 31.80 -128.38
C GLN A 63 31.85 30.74 -127.48
N GLU A 64 31.99 29.47 -127.86
CA GLU A 64 31.41 28.32 -127.17
C GLU A 64 32.42 27.17 -127.12
N ILE A 65 32.29 26.30 -126.11
CA ILE A 65 32.98 25.02 -126.05
C ILE A 65 31.91 24.00 -125.69
N SER A 66 31.65 23.09 -126.61
CA SER A 66 30.71 21.99 -126.48
C SER A 66 31.45 20.66 -126.67
N ASP A 67 30.84 19.58 -126.17
CA ASP A 67 31.31 18.21 -126.29
C ASP A 67 30.15 17.36 -126.81
N GLU A 68 30.42 16.49 -127.78
CA GLU A 68 29.39 15.62 -128.39
C GLU A 68 28.88 14.56 -127.40
N GLU A 69 29.73 14.12 -126.46
CA GLU A 69 29.40 13.12 -125.43
C GLU A 69 28.82 13.74 -124.13
N GLY A 70 28.73 15.08 -124.05
CA GLY A 70 28.08 15.80 -122.94
C GLY A 70 28.80 15.75 -121.59
N TYR A 71 30.12 15.52 -121.57
CA TYR A 71 30.94 15.43 -120.35
C TYR A 71 30.87 16.71 -119.49
N LEU A 72 30.95 17.88 -120.12
CA LEU A 72 30.91 19.18 -119.43
C LEU A 72 29.58 19.39 -118.68
N ASP A 73 28.45 19.01 -119.28
CA ASP A 73 27.12 19.08 -118.66
C ASP A 73 26.95 18.08 -117.52
N ALA A 74 27.58 16.91 -117.61
CA ALA A 74 27.61 15.95 -116.51
C ALA A 74 28.43 16.49 -115.32
N LEU A 75 29.59 17.11 -115.57
CA LEU A 75 30.44 17.73 -114.55
C LEU A 75 29.71 18.90 -113.85
N GLY A 76 29.05 19.78 -114.60
CA GLY A 76 28.26 20.89 -114.05
C GLY A 76 27.10 20.42 -113.17
N ARG A 77 26.36 19.38 -113.61
CA ARG A 77 25.29 18.75 -112.82
C ARG A 77 25.82 18.13 -111.52
N ARG A 78 26.95 17.41 -111.57
CA ARG A 78 27.58 16.83 -110.37
C ARG A 78 27.95 17.92 -109.37
N ARG A 79 28.63 18.98 -109.83
CA ARG A 79 29.08 20.06 -108.95
C ARG A 79 27.92 20.84 -108.32
N THR A 80 26.84 21.06 -109.07
CA THR A 80 25.61 21.68 -108.54
C THR A 80 24.95 20.80 -107.48
N ALA A 81 24.95 19.47 -107.65
CA ALA A 81 24.39 18.54 -106.67
C ALA A 81 25.25 18.43 -105.39
N GLU A 82 26.58 18.48 -105.52
CA GLU A 82 27.51 18.59 -104.38
C GLU A 82 27.21 19.86 -103.56
N VAL A 83 27.23 21.04 -104.19
CA VAL A 83 27.01 22.33 -103.50
C VAL A 83 25.62 22.41 -102.84
N LYS A 84 24.57 21.88 -103.49
CA LYS A 84 23.23 21.80 -102.87
C LYS A 84 23.21 20.91 -101.63
N ARG A 85 23.82 19.73 -101.70
CA ARG A 85 23.91 18.81 -100.55
C ARG A 85 24.65 19.46 -99.39
N ASP A 86 25.79 20.09 -99.66
CA ASP A 86 26.61 20.71 -98.62
C ASP A 86 25.87 21.91 -97.97
N ALA A 87 25.10 22.67 -98.75
CA ALA A 87 24.21 23.71 -98.24
C ALA A 87 23.07 23.14 -97.37
N GLU A 88 22.38 22.09 -97.83
CA GLU A 88 21.32 21.42 -97.06
C GLU A 88 21.84 20.83 -95.74
N ILE A 89 23.05 20.26 -95.74
CA ILE A 89 23.73 19.78 -94.52
C ILE A 89 24.02 20.96 -93.58
N GLY A 90 24.61 22.04 -94.08
CA GLY A 90 24.92 23.23 -93.29
C GLY A 90 23.68 23.89 -92.66
N GLU A 91 22.57 23.97 -93.40
CA GLU A 91 21.28 24.43 -92.88
C GLU A 91 20.74 23.49 -91.80
N ALA A 92 20.78 22.18 -92.01
CA ALA A 92 20.30 21.18 -91.05
C ALA A 92 21.12 21.16 -89.76
N GLU A 93 22.44 21.33 -89.83
CA GLU A 93 23.33 21.46 -88.68
C GLU A 93 23.08 22.76 -87.91
N ALA A 94 23.00 23.90 -88.61
CA ALA A 94 22.68 25.18 -87.98
C ALA A 94 21.30 25.17 -87.29
N GLN A 95 20.29 24.57 -87.91
CA GLN A 95 18.96 24.40 -87.31
C GLN A 95 18.98 23.46 -86.10
N ARG A 96 19.74 22.35 -86.17
CA ARG A 96 19.93 21.42 -85.04
C ARG A 96 20.54 22.15 -83.85
N ASP A 97 21.64 22.86 -84.05
CA ASP A 97 22.36 23.57 -83.00
C ASP A 97 21.54 24.70 -82.38
N ALA A 98 20.82 25.47 -83.22
CA ALA A 98 19.87 26.48 -82.75
C ALA A 98 18.77 25.84 -81.89
N LYS A 99 18.22 24.70 -82.31
CA LYS A 99 17.16 23.99 -81.57
C LYS A 99 17.66 23.35 -80.28
N ILE A 100 18.88 22.81 -80.24
CA ILE A 100 19.53 22.31 -79.01
C ILE A 100 19.72 23.46 -78.01
N LYS A 101 20.33 24.57 -78.44
CA LYS A 101 20.56 25.74 -77.57
C LYS A 101 19.25 26.35 -77.07
N SER A 102 18.25 26.47 -77.94
CA SER A 102 16.90 26.94 -77.56
C SER A 102 16.23 26.00 -76.55
N SER A 103 16.30 24.68 -76.77
CA SER A 103 15.70 23.69 -75.86
C SER A 103 16.40 23.68 -74.49
N LEU A 104 17.73 23.81 -74.45
CA LEU A 104 18.50 23.90 -73.21
C LEU A 104 18.13 25.18 -72.44
N ALA A 105 18.10 26.34 -73.11
CA ALA A 105 17.70 27.60 -72.50
C ALA A 105 16.25 27.58 -71.98
N MET A 106 15.33 26.89 -72.68
CA MET A 106 13.97 26.65 -72.19
C MET A 106 13.96 25.75 -70.96
N GLN A 107 14.71 24.64 -70.95
CA GLN A 107 14.79 23.74 -69.79
C GLN A 107 15.36 24.44 -68.55
N ASP A 108 16.44 25.22 -68.70
CA ASP A 108 17.05 25.93 -67.58
C ASP A 108 16.16 27.09 -67.10
N GLY A 109 15.51 27.81 -68.01
CA GLY A 109 14.48 28.79 -67.66
C GLY A 109 13.31 28.18 -66.90
N GLU A 110 12.85 26.98 -67.29
CA GLU A 110 11.75 26.29 -66.63
C GLU A 110 12.14 25.77 -65.24
N LYS A 111 13.36 25.24 -65.06
CA LYS A 111 13.90 24.90 -63.72
C LYS A 111 13.86 26.11 -62.79
N VAL A 112 14.37 27.26 -63.24
CA VAL A 112 14.39 28.50 -62.43
C VAL A 112 12.98 28.98 -62.08
N LYS A 113 12.00 28.83 -62.99
CA LYS A 113 10.58 29.10 -62.65
C LYS A 113 10.05 28.14 -61.59
N LEU A 114 10.25 26.83 -61.75
CA LEU A 114 9.76 25.82 -60.82
C LEU A 114 10.40 25.97 -59.43
N ASP A 115 11.71 26.27 -59.36
CA ASP A 115 12.40 26.58 -58.11
C ASP A 115 11.86 27.86 -57.48
N SER A 116 11.55 28.89 -58.28
CA SER A 116 10.94 30.14 -57.79
C SER A 116 9.53 29.91 -57.26
N GLU A 117 8.71 29.12 -57.97
CA GLU A 117 7.35 28.76 -57.58
C GLU A 117 7.34 27.89 -56.31
N ALA A 118 8.26 26.93 -56.19
CA ALA A 118 8.46 26.15 -54.97
C ALA A 118 8.84 27.05 -53.79
N ASN A 119 9.75 28.02 -53.97
CA ASN A 119 10.12 28.99 -52.94
C ASN A 119 8.94 29.90 -52.54
N ILE A 120 8.11 30.33 -53.50
CA ILE A 120 6.88 31.10 -53.25
C ILE A 120 5.88 30.25 -52.45
N ALA A 121 5.65 28.99 -52.83
CA ALA A 121 4.75 28.07 -52.14
C ALA A 121 5.23 27.77 -50.70
N LEU A 122 6.54 27.60 -50.49
CA LEU A 122 7.15 27.46 -49.16
C LEU A 122 6.93 28.73 -48.31
N ALA A 123 7.15 29.91 -48.87
CA ALA A 123 6.92 31.18 -48.18
C ALA A 123 5.44 31.38 -47.81
N HIS A 124 4.50 31.00 -48.68
CA HIS A 124 3.07 31.01 -48.38
C HIS A 124 2.72 30.04 -47.23
N ARG A 125 3.18 28.79 -47.30
CA ARG A 125 2.97 27.80 -46.23
C ARG A 125 3.50 28.30 -44.88
N ASP A 126 4.70 28.85 -44.85
CA ASP A 126 5.34 29.31 -43.61
C ASP A 126 4.64 30.56 -43.04
N LEU A 127 4.11 31.42 -43.91
CA LEU A 127 3.26 32.54 -43.53
C LEU A 127 1.91 32.07 -42.97
N GLU A 128 1.29 31.03 -43.55
CA GLU A 128 0.05 30.44 -43.03
C GLU A 128 0.26 29.75 -41.68
N ILE A 129 1.34 28.97 -41.51
CA ILE A 129 1.71 28.36 -40.23
C ILE A 129 1.90 29.44 -39.16
N LYS A 130 2.62 30.53 -39.45
CA LYS A 130 2.80 31.64 -38.51
C LYS A 130 1.48 32.35 -38.19
N ARG A 131 0.62 32.58 -39.17
CA ARG A 131 -0.73 33.14 -38.93
C ARG A 131 -1.56 32.25 -38.01
N ALA A 132 -1.58 30.94 -38.25
CA ALA A 132 -2.29 29.98 -37.42
C ALA A 132 -1.73 29.92 -35.99
N GLN A 133 -0.40 29.96 -35.82
CA GLN A 133 0.26 30.03 -34.52
C GLN A 133 -0.12 31.30 -33.75
N TYR A 134 0.00 32.47 -34.37
CA TYR A 134 -0.39 33.74 -33.72
C TYR A 134 -1.89 33.81 -33.44
N GLN A 135 -2.74 33.26 -34.31
CA GLN A 135 -4.17 33.20 -34.05
C GLN A 135 -4.48 32.29 -32.84
N ALA A 136 -3.88 31.10 -32.78
CA ALA A 136 -4.01 30.22 -31.61
C ALA A 136 -3.52 30.90 -30.33
N GLU A 137 -2.39 31.60 -30.37
CA GLU A 137 -1.87 32.35 -29.22
C GLU A 137 -2.85 33.46 -28.79
N VAL A 138 -3.33 34.30 -29.73
CA VAL A 138 -4.34 35.33 -29.46
C VAL A 138 -5.63 34.72 -28.89
N GLU A 139 -6.08 33.58 -29.40
CA GLU A 139 -7.27 32.88 -28.91
C GLU A 139 -7.06 32.31 -27.50
N THR A 140 -5.90 31.74 -27.17
CA THR A 140 -5.59 31.27 -25.80
C THR A 140 -5.53 32.43 -24.80
N GLN A 141 -4.91 33.56 -25.18
CA GLN A 141 -4.86 34.76 -24.34
C GLN A 141 -6.26 35.37 -24.16
N ARG A 142 -7.06 35.43 -25.23
CA ARG A 142 -8.45 35.90 -25.19
C ARG A 142 -9.35 34.99 -24.36
N ALA A 143 -9.18 33.67 -24.43
CA ALA A 143 -9.89 32.71 -23.58
C ALA A 143 -9.50 32.87 -22.11
N THR A 144 -8.21 33.05 -21.81
CA THR A 144 -7.71 33.31 -20.45
C THR A 144 -8.27 34.62 -19.89
N ALA A 145 -8.27 35.70 -20.69
CA ALA A 145 -8.86 36.98 -20.32
C ALA A 145 -10.38 36.88 -20.12
N ALA A 146 -11.09 36.12 -20.97
CA ALA A 146 -12.52 35.88 -20.82
C ALA A 146 -12.84 35.04 -19.56
N GLN A 147 -11.98 34.09 -19.18
CA GLN A 147 -12.12 33.31 -17.94
C GLN A 147 -11.84 34.15 -16.68
N ALA A 148 -11.05 35.22 -16.77
CA ALA A 148 -10.69 36.05 -15.61
C ALA A 148 -11.92 36.65 -14.90
N GLY A 149 -12.95 37.06 -15.64
CA GLY A 149 -14.20 37.58 -15.09
C GLY A 149 -14.96 36.54 -14.23
N PRO A 150 -15.40 35.41 -14.83
CA PRO A 150 -16.01 34.29 -14.10
C PRO A 150 -15.15 33.79 -12.94
N LEU A 151 -13.85 33.60 -13.13
CA LEU A 151 -12.94 33.14 -12.07
C LEU A 151 -12.84 34.14 -10.91
N SER A 152 -12.77 35.43 -11.19
CA SER A 152 -12.80 36.49 -10.17
C SER A 152 -14.12 36.46 -9.40
N SER A 153 -15.25 36.35 -10.09
CA SER A 153 -16.57 36.24 -9.44
C SER A 153 -16.72 34.97 -8.59
N ALA A 154 -16.14 33.85 -9.02
CA ALA A 154 -16.13 32.60 -8.29
C ALA A 154 -15.26 32.68 -7.02
N LYS A 155 -14.08 33.30 -7.10
CA LYS A 155 -13.23 33.60 -5.94
C LYS A 155 -13.92 34.53 -4.94
N ALA A 156 -14.57 35.58 -5.42
CA ALA A 156 -15.34 36.49 -4.57
C ALA A 156 -16.50 35.76 -3.85
N ARG A 157 -17.27 34.94 -4.57
CA ARG A 157 -18.31 34.08 -3.96
C ARG A 157 -17.73 33.07 -2.96
N GLN A 158 -16.60 32.45 -3.27
CA GLN A 158 -15.93 31.53 -2.35
C GLN A 158 -15.50 32.23 -1.05
N ALA A 159 -15.00 33.46 -1.14
CA ALA A 159 -14.67 34.26 0.03
C ALA A 159 -15.90 34.62 0.88
N VAL A 160 -17.01 35.00 0.24
CA VAL A 160 -18.30 35.25 0.93
C VAL A 160 -18.79 33.98 1.64
N VAL A 161 -18.87 32.84 0.95
CA VAL A 161 -19.32 31.57 1.54
C VAL A 161 -18.38 31.09 2.66
N ALA A 162 -17.08 31.32 2.55
CA ALA A 162 -16.12 31.01 3.61
C ALA A 162 -16.33 31.89 4.87
N GLU A 163 -16.77 33.14 4.69
CA GLU A 163 -17.14 34.04 5.79
C GLU A 163 -18.51 33.67 6.38
N GLU A 164 -19.51 33.36 5.55
CA GLU A 164 -20.82 32.85 5.99
C GLU A 164 -20.66 31.59 6.87
N VAL A 165 -19.87 30.61 6.41
CA VAL A 165 -19.56 29.40 7.20
C VAL A 165 -18.79 29.72 8.49
N ARG A 166 -18.01 30.80 8.55
CA ARG A 166 -17.36 31.26 9.78
C ARG A 166 -18.38 31.87 10.75
N VAL A 167 -19.29 32.70 10.25
CA VAL A 167 -20.40 33.28 11.02
C VAL A 167 -21.31 32.17 11.56
N ASP A 168 -21.67 31.18 10.76
CA ASP A 168 -22.48 30.03 11.19
C ASP A 168 -21.75 29.18 12.24
N LYS A 169 -20.42 28.99 12.13
CA LYS A 169 -19.62 28.32 13.17
C LYS A 169 -19.63 29.10 14.48
N ILE A 170 -19.46 30.42 14.43
CA ILE A 170 -19.52 31.29 15.61
C ILE A 170 -20.90 31.18 16.24
N ARG A 171 -21.98 31.42 15.47
CA ARG A 171 -23.37 31.31 15.94
C ARG A 171 -23.67 29.94 16.55
N THR A 172 -23.22 28.85 15.94
CA THR A 172 -23.41 27.49 16.44
C THR A 172 -22.60 27.26 17.73
N SER A 173 -21.38 27.80 17.83
CA SER A 173 -20.56 27.71 19.05
C SER A 173 -21.16 28.52 20.21
N GLU A 174 -21.74 29.69 19.94
CA GLU A 174 -22.48 30.50 20.92
C GLU A 174 -23.77 29.79 21.36
N GLN A 175 -24.51 29.18 20.42
CA GLN A 175 -25.67 28.34 20.75
C GLN A 175 -25.28 27.14 21.62
N ILE A 176 -24.19 26.43 21.30
CA ILE A 176 -23.67 25.33 22.13
C ILE A 176 -23.24 25.85 23.51
N PHE A 177 -22.63 27.03 23.59
CA PHE A 177 -22.27 27.65 24.88
C PHE A 177 -23.52 27.93 25.73
N VAL A 178 -24.55 28.57 25.16
CA VAL A 178 -25.83 28.82 25.85
C VAL A 178 -26.49 27.51 26.27
N GLN A 179 -26.55 26.50 25.38
CA GLN A 179 -27.11 25.19 25.71
C GLN A 179 -26.32 24.48 26.83
N ASN A 180 -25.00 24.58 26.85
CA ASN A 180 -24.18 24.03 27.93
C ASN A 180 -24.45 24.73 29.27
N GLU A 181 -24.63 26.05 29.29
CA GLU A 181 -25.03 26.80 30.49
C GLU A 181 -26.46 26.47 30.94
N GLU A 182 -27.39 26.24 30.01
CA GLU A 182 -28.74 25.74 30.34
C GLU A 182 -28.72 24.31 30.90
N VAL A 183 -27.87 23.43 30.36
CA VAL A 183 -27.66 22.07 30.88
C VAL A 183 -27.04 22.12 32.27
N LYS A 184 -26.03 22.97 32.52
CA LYS A 184 -25.46 23.17 33.87
C LYS A 184 -26.50 23.67 34.86
N ARG A 185 -27.30 24.67 34.50
CA ARG A 185 -28.40 25.18 35.35
C ARG A 185 -29.38 24.07 35.68
N ARG A 186 -29.86 23.34 34.66
CA ARG A 186 -30.78 22.20 34.83
C ARG A 186 -30.15 21.06 35.65
N GLN A 187 -28.86 20.81 35.52
CA GLN A 187 -28.14 19.82 36.31
C GLN A 187 -28.10 20.25 37.78
N GLN A 188 -27.81 21.51 38.09
CA GLN A 188 -27.86 22.05 39.46
C GLN A 188 -29.27 22.03 40.04
N GLU A 189 -30.30 22.34 39.24
CA GLU A 189 -31.72 22.23 39.63
C GLU A 189 -32.11 20.77 39.95
N LEU A 190 -31.74 19.81 39.10
CA LEU A 190 -32.00 18.38 39.31
C LEU A 190 -31.18 17.82 40.48
N GLU A 191 -29.95 18.27 40.66
CA GLU A 191 -29.11 17.90 41.80
C GLU A 191 -29.75 18.40 43.11
N ALA A 192 -30.20 19.66 43.14
CA ALA A 192 -30.87 20.23 44.31
C ALA A 192 -32.24 19.60 44.60
N THR A 193 -33.03 19.30 43.57
CA THR A 193 -34.44 18.90 43.69
C THR A 193 -34.66 17.39 43.74
N VAL A 194 -33.82 16.60 43.06
CA VAL A 194 -33.98 15.14 42.94
C VAL A 194 -32.85 14.41 43.65
N VAL A 195 -31.58 14.73 43.35
CA VAL A 195 -30.44 13.97 43.88
C VAL A 195 -30.25 14.22 45.38
N ARG A 196 -30.23 15.46 45.84
CA ARG A 196 -30.02 15.77 47.27
C ARG A 196 -31.13 15.21 48.18
N PRO A 197 -32.43 15.25 47.82
CA PRO A 197 -33.45 14.54 48.59
C PRO A 197 -33.32 13.02 48.50
N ALA A 198 -33.03 12.44 47.33
CA ALA A 198 -32.85 11.00 47.18
C ALA A 198 -31.63 10.47 47.96
N ASP A 199 -30.52 11.20 48.00
CA ASP A 199 -29.34 10.87 48.81
C ASP A 199 -29.61 11.11 50.31
N ALA A 200 -30.39 12.13 50.68
CA ALA A 200 -30.86 12.32 52.05
C ALA A 200 -31.78 11.17 52.51
N GLU A 201 -32.68 10.68 51.66
CA GLU A 201 -33.50 9.50 51.93
C GLU A 201 -32.68 8.21 51.98
N ARG A 202 -31.74 8.03 51.06
CA ARG A 202 -30.82 6.89 51.03
C ARG A 202 -29.97 6.83 52.30
N THR A 203 -29.36 7.94 52.69
CA THR A 203 -28.57 8.04 53.93
C THR A 203 -29.44 7.89 55.17
N ALA A 204 -30.65 8.47 55.20
CA ALA A 204 -31.61 8.24 56.28
C ALA A 204 -32.05 6.77 56.37
N ASN A 205 -32.23 6.06 55.25
CA ASN A 205 -32.60 4.65 55.23
C ASN A 205 -31.43 3.73 55.64
N ILE A 206 -30.20 4.04 55.24
CA ILE A 206 -28.99 3.37 55.74
C ILE A 206 -28.87 3.58 57.25
N LEU A 207 -29.00 4.81 57.73
CA LEU A 207 -28.92 5.14 59.16
C LEU A 207 -30.05 4.49 59.97
N ARG A 208 -31.28 4.40 59.44
CA ARG A 208 -32.38 3.64 60.07
C ARG A 208 -32.06 2.14 60.13
N ALA A 209 -31.53 1.55 59.06
CA ALA A 209 -31.16 0.14 59.04
C ALA A 209 -29.99 -0.17 60.00
N GLU A 210 -29.02 0.74 60.09
CA GLU A 210 -27.90 0.65 61.03
C GLU A 210 -28.35 0.84 62.49
N ALA A 211 -29.26 1.79 62.75
CA ALA A 211 -29.88 1.97 64.06
C ALA A 211 -30.72 0.75 64.48
N LEU A 212 -31.48 0.14 63.57
CA LEU A 212 -32.19 -1.12 63.83
C LEU A 212 -31.24 -2.28 64.12
N LYS A 213 -30.13 -2.38 63.37
CA LYS A 213 -29.08 -3.38 63.61
C LYS A 213 -28.40 -3.17 64.97
N GLN A 214 -28.06 -1.92 65.33
CA GLN A 214 -27.49 -1.57 66.63
C GLN A 214 -28.47 -1.83 67.77
N ALA A 215 -29.76 -1.49 67.61
CA ALA A 215 -30.80 -1.78 68.59
C ALA A 215 -30.98 -3.29 68.80
N ALA A 216 -30.97 -4.10 67.73
CA ALA A 216 -31.04 -5.55 67.83
C ALA A 216 -29.79 -6.16 68.51
N ILE A 217 -28.60 -5.60 68.29
CA ILE A 217 -27.38 -6.00 68.99
C ILE A 217 -27.48 -5.65 70.48
N LEU A 218 -27.87 -4.41 70.82
CA LEU A 218 -28.07 -3.96 72.21
C LEU A 218 -29.15 -4.77 72.94
N GLU A 219 -30.24 -5.15 72.25
CA GLU A 219 -31.27 -6.01 72.84
C GLU A 219 -30.74 -7.45 73.03
N ALA A 220 -29.98 -7.99 72.08
CA ALA A 220 -29.34 -9.30 72.23
C ALA A 220 -28.30 -9.31 73.35
N GLU A 221 -27.52 -8.25 73.51
CA GLU A 221 -26.57 -8.04 74.62
C GLU A 221 -27.30 -7.84 75.95
N GLY A 222 -28.41 -7.10 75.98
CA GLY A 222 -29.27 -6.95 77.15
C GLY A 222 -29.94 -8.26 77.58
N ARG A 223 -30.41 -9.06 76.63
CA ARG A 223 -30.92 -10.42 76.89
C ARG A 223 -29.80 -11.33 77.39
N LYS A 224 -28.60 -11.26 76.80
CA LYS A 224 -27.42 -12.03 77.23
C LYS A 224 -26.97 -11.65 78.64
N SER A 225 -26.89 -10.36 78.96
CA SER A 225 -26.50 -9.89 80.30
C SER A 225 -27.54 -10.21 81.35
N ALA A 226 -28.84 -10.09 81.04
CA ALA A 226 -29.92 -10.55 81.92
C ALA A 226 -29.83 -12.07 82.18
N LEU A 227 -29.54 -12.88 81.15
CA LEU A 227 -29.44 -14.33 81.28
C LEU A 227 -28.17 -14.75 82.07
N ILE A 228 -27.06 -14.02 81.91
CA ILE A 228 -25.86 -14.16 82.76
C ILE A 228 -26.20 -13.77 84.22
N ALA A 229 -26.87 -12.65 84.46
CA ALA A 229 -27.24 -12.22 85.81
C ALA A 229 -28.22 -13.19 86.50
N ILE A 230 -29.13 -13.82 85.76
CA ILE A 230 -29.98 -14.91 86.27
C ILE A 230 -29.12 -16.14 86.60
N ALA A 231 -28.20 -16.55 85.73
CA ALA A 231 -27.31 -17.68 85.98
C ALA A 231 -26.36 -17.45 87.18
N GLU A 232 -25.85 -16.23 87.36
CA GLU A 232 -25.06 -15.81 88.53
C GLU A 232 -25.92 -15.80 89.80
N ALA A 233 -27.16 -15.30 89.73
CA ALA A 233 -28.09 -15.33 90.86
C ALA A 233 -28.45 -16.77 91.27
N ASP A 234 -28.68 -17.67 90.30
CA ASP A 234 -28.90 -19.09 90.57
C ASP A 234 -27.63 -19.77 91.10
N GLN A 235 -26.44 -19.42 90.59
CA GLN A 235 -25.17 -19.91 91.13
C GLN A 235 -24.94 -19.46 92.58
N GLU A 236 -25.27 -18.20 92.92
CA GLU A 236 -25.19 -17.67 94.28
C GLU A 236 -26.24 -18.32 95.20
N ARG A 237 -27.44 -18.64 94.68
CA ARG A 237 -28.47 -19.43 95.39
C ARG A 237 -27.97 -20.85 95.65
N PHE A 238 -27.47 -21.57 94.66
CA PHE A 238 -26.90 -22.91 94.84
C PHE A 238 -25.69 -22.90 95.78
N ARG A 239 -24.87 -21.83 95.78
CA ARG A 239 -23.77 -21.66 96.73
C ARG A 239 -24.28 -21.48 98.17
N LYS A 240 -25.35 -20.71 98.38
CA LYS A 240 -26.01 -20.55 99.69
C LYS A 240 -26.75 -21.81 100.16
N GLU A 241 -27.42 -22.52 99.26
CA GLU A 241 -28.03 -23.83 99.57
C GLU A 241 -26.97 -24.90 99.86
N GLY A 242 -25.84 -24.87 99.15
CA GLY A 242 -24.67 -25.72 99.42
C GLY A 242 -24.05 -25.44 100.79
N LEU A 243 -23.88 -24.16 101.17
CA LEU A 243 -23.44 -23.77 102.52
C LEU A 243 -24.46 -24.14 103.60
N GLY A 244 -25.76 -24.02 103.32
CA GLY A 244 -26.83 -24.45 104.22
C GLY A 244 -26.84 -25.97 104.44
N ARG A 245 -26.65 -26.78 103.39
CA ARG A 245 -26.52 -28.23 103.48
C ARG A 245 -25.21 -28.64 104.17
N ALA A 246 -24.09 -27.96 103.90
CA ALA A 246 -22.83 -28.21 104.59
C ALA A 246 -22.95 -27.91 106.10
N ALA A 247 -23.55 -26.78 106.47
CA ALA A 247 -23.81 -26.44 107.88
C ALA A 247 -24.78 -27.42 108.56
N ALA A 248 -25.80 -27.92 107.84
CA ALA A 248 -26.69 -28.96 108.35
C ALA A 248 -25.95 -30.28 108.61
N VAL A 249 -25.12 -30.73 107.66
CA VAL A 249 -24.31 -31.96 107.81
C VAL A 249 -23.23 -31.82 108.89
N GLU A 250 -22.62 -30.64 109.06
CA GLU A 250 -21.73 -30.37 110.20
C GLU A 250 -22.45 -30.33 111.56
N ALA A 251 -23.71 -29.90 111.59
CA ALA A 251 -24.53 -29.89 112.80
C ALA A 251 -25.00 -31.30 113.17
N GLU A 252 -25.43 -32.10 112.18
CA GLU A 252 -25.73 -33.53 112.36
C GLU A 252 -24.46 -34.29 112.77
N GLY A 253 -23.34 -34.10 112.09
CA GLY A 253 -22.06 -34.73 112.44
C GLY A 253 -21.57 -34.37 113.85
N ARG A 254 -21.75 -33.13 114.31
CA ARG A 254 -21.46 -32.74 115.71
C ARG A 254 -22.44 -33.32 116.71
N ALA A 255 -23.73 -33.41 116.37
CA ALA A 255 -24.73 -34.04 117.22
C ALA A 255 -24.49 -35.57 117.35
N GLU A 256 -24.07 -36.21 116.27
CA GLU A 256 -23.79 -37.65 116.25
C GLU A 256 -22.46 -37.98 116.93
N ALA A 257 -21.43 -37.12 116.80
CA ALA A 257 -20.20 -37.20 117.59
C ALA A 257 -20.47 -37.06 119.10
N ALA A 258 -21.26 -36.06 119.52
CA ALA A 258 -21.64 -35.89 120.92
C ALA A 258 -22.47 -37.07 121.46
N LYS A 259 -23.32 -37.67 120.62
CA LYS A 259 -24.07 -38.89 120.93
C LYS A 259 -23.16 -40.10 121.13
N ILE A 260 -22.10 -40.23 120.32
CA ILE A 260 -21.10 -41.30 120.44
C ILE A 260 -20.23 -41.11 121.71
N GLU A 261 -19.78 -39.89 122.03
CA GLU A 261 -19.09 -39.61 123.30
C GLU A 261 -19.95 -39.94 124.52
N ALA A 262 -21.23 -39.54 124.51
CA ALA A 262 -22.17 -39.85 125.59
C ALA A 262 -22.40 -41.36 125.75
N ILE A 263 -22.48 -42.12 124.66
CA ILE A 263 -22.57 -43.59 124.68
C ILE A 263 -21.26 -44.21 125.19
N GLY A 264 -20.09 -43.69 124.82
CA GLY A 264 -18.79 -44.15 125.31
C GLY A 264 -18.62 -43.96 126.83
N LEU A 265 -18.98 -42.78 127.35
CA LEU A 265 -19.00 -42.50 128.79
C LEU A 265 -20.02 -43.35 129.56
N ALA A 266 -21.15 -43.69 128.94
CA ALA A 266 -22.14 -44.59 129.53
C ALA A 266 -21.67 -46.06 129.55
N GLN A 267 -21.03 -46.53 128.47
CA GLN A 267 -20.49 -47.89 128.37
C GLN A 267 -19.31 -48.12 129.33
N GLY A 268 -18.43 -47.12 129.53
CA GLY A 268 -17.36 -47.20 130.54
C GLY A 268 -17.90 -47.44 131.95
N ARG A 269 -18.94 -46.69 132.37
CA ARG A 269 -19.60 -46.87 133.68
C ARG A 269 -20.37 -48.19 133.78
N ALA A 270 -20.92 -48.70 132.68
CA ALA A 270 -21.58 -50.00 132.65
C ALA A 270 -20.57 -51.17 132.84
N ILE A 271 -19.36 -51.04 132.30
CA ILE A 271 -18.30 -52.06 132.42
C ILE A 271 -17.71 -52.09 133.84
N GLU A 272 -17.52 -50.94 134.50
CA GLU A 272 -17.16 -50.91 135.94
C GLU A 272 -18.22 -51.60 136.82
N ALA A 273 -19.50 -51.35 136.54
CA ALA A 273 -20.61 -51.99 137.26
C ALA A 273 -20.71 -53.50 136.99
N GLN A 274 -20.44 -53.96 135.75
CA GLN A 274 -20.40 -55.38 135.43
C GLN A 274 -19.19 -56.09 136.06
N GLY A 275 -18.01 -55.46 136.11
CA GLY A 275 -16.82 -56.05 136.74
C GLY A 275 -17.00 -56.36 138.23
N LEU A 276 -17.70 -55.49 138.97
CA LEU A 276 -18.07 -55.74 140.37
C LEU A 276 -19.15 -56.82 140.52
N ALA A 277 -20.07 -56.94 139.55
CA ALA A 277 -21.14 -57.94 139.55
C ALA A 277 -20.64 -59.35 139.16
N GLU A 278 -19.71 -59.46 138.21
CA GLU A 278 -19.13 -60.74 137.80
C GLU A 278 -18.27 -61.37 138.90
N ALA A 279 -17.53 -60.57 139.67
CA ALA A 279 -16.81 -61.04 140.85
C ALA A 279 -17.74 -61.69 141.89
N ALA A 280 -18.92 -61.11 142.12
CA ALA A 280 -19.94 -61.68 143.00
C ALA A 280 -20.65 -62.90 142.40
N ALA A 281 -20.80 -62.95 141.06
CA ALA A 281 -21.40 -64.08 140.36
C ALA A 281 -20.49 -65.31 140.29
N ILE A 282 -19.17 -65.15 140.19
CA ILE A 282 -18.19 -66.25 140.12
C ILE A 282 -18.17 -67.05 141.43
N LEU A 283 -18.25 -66.40 142.59
CA LEU A 283 -18.35 -67.10 143.88
C LEU A 283 -19.64 -67.94 143.99
N LYS A 284 -20.79 -67.44 143.52
CA LYS A 284 -22.06 -68.19 143.53
C LYS A 284 -22.15 -69.26 142.42
N LYS A 285 -21.40 -69.12 141.31
CA LYS A 285 -21.24 -70.19 140.31
C LYS A 285 -20.40 -71.36 140.81
N ALA A 286 -19.46 -71.15 141.74
CA ALA A 286 -18.59 -72.21 142.23
C ALA A 286 -19.32 -73.30 143.05
N GLU A 287 -20.37 -72.95 143.81
CA GLU A 287 -21.13 -73.95 144.59
C GLU A 287 -22.07 -74.81 143.74
N SER A 288 -22.53 -74.30 142.60
CA SER A 288 -23.49 -74.99 141.72
C SER A 288 -22.84 -75.92 140.68
N TRP A 289 -21.52 -75.83 140.46
CA TRP A 289 -20.77 -76.70 139.54
C TRP A 289 -20.34 -78.03 140.17
N LYS A 290 -20.90 -78.39 141.34
CA LYS A 290 -20.62 -79.66 142.03
C LYS A 290 -21.54 -80.81 141.63
N GLN A 291 -22.55 -80.58 140.77
CA GLN A 291 -23.49 -81.62 140.34
C GLN A 291 -23.80 -81.54 138.83
N PHE A 292 -23.31 -82.56 138.12
CA PHE A 292 -23.65 -83.05 136.77
C PHE A 292 -22.97 -82.46 135.51
N ASN A 293 -22.02 -83.27 135.04
CA ASN A 293 -21.58 -83.57 133.66
C ASN A 293 -22.79 -83.91 132.73
N GLU A 294 -22.76 -83.96 131.38
CA GLU A 294 -21.68 -83.92 130.35
C GLU A 294 -22.29 -83.67 128.93
N ALA A 295 -21.43 -83.35 127.95
CA ALA A 295 -21.61 -83.51 126.48
C ALA A 295 -22.31 -82.45 125.58
N ALA A 296 -21.84 -82.44 124.31
CA ALA A 296 -22.28 -81.73 123.09
C ALA A 296 -21.68 -80.33 122.77
N LYS A 297 -20.77 -80.30 121.77
CA LYS A 297 -20.13 -79.12 121.14
C LYS A 297 -20.66 -78.91 119.71
N LEU A 298 -20.17 -77.86 119.05
CA LEU A 298 -20.10 -77.65 117.58
C LEU A 298 -21.38 -77.21 116.84
N GLN A 299 -21.53 -75.89 116.64
CA GLN A 299 -21.67 -75.33 115.29
C GLN A 299 -21.34 -73.83 115.26
N THR A 300 -20.43 -73.46 114.36
CA THR A 300 -19.89 -72.10 114.19
C THR A 300 -19.66 -71.88 112.69
N ILE A 301 -19.74 -70.63 112.22
CA ILE A 301 -19.16 -70.11 110.94
C ILE A 301 -19.80 -70.61 109.63
N LEU A 302 -20.41 -69.70 108.84
CA LEU A 302 -20.03 -69.38 107.44
C LEU A 302 -20.80 -68.14 106.90
N GLU A 303 -20.28 -67.54 105.81
CA GLU A 303 -20.94 -66.60 104.85
C GLU A 303 -21.07 -65.08 105.16
N LYS A 304 -20.10 -64.34 104.62
CA LYS A 304 -20.20 -62.96 104.07
C LYS A 304 -19.47 -62.96 102.71
N LEU A 305 -19.81 -62.09 101.73
CA LEU A 305 -18.95 -61.54 100.64
C LEU A 305 -19.76 -60.49 99.78
N PRO A 306 -19.23 -59.81 98.71
CA PRO A 306 -19.43 -58.35 98.55
C PRO A 306 -19.88 -57.86 97.13
N ALA A 307 -19.52 -56.63 96.74
CA ALA A 307 -20.06 -55.80 95.64
C ALA A 307 -19.18 -55.69 94.36
N ILE A 308 -19.51 -54.71 93.48
CA ILE A 308 -18.74 -54.08 92.34
C ILE A 308 -19.22 -54.43 90.90
N ILE A 309 -19.01 -53.46 89.97
CA ILE A 309 -19.26 -53.38 88.50
C ILE A 309 -20.39 -52.35 88.18
N THR A 310 -20.21 -51.03 87.90
CA THR A 310 -19.21 -50.20 87.14
C THR A 310 -19.00 -50.64 85.68
N ALA A 311 -18.91 -49.83 84.62
CA ALA A 311 -19.07 -48.40 84.29
C ALA A 311 -18.56 -48.21 82.83
N SER A 312 -18.83 -47.05 82.19
CA SER A 312 -18.11 -46.43 81.02
C SER A 312 -18.43 -46.81 79.54
N ALA A 313 -18.53 -45.78 78.68
CA ALA A 313 -17.79 -45.56 77.39
C ALA A 313 -18.59 -44.99 76.15
N PRO A 314 -18.34 -43.73 75.72
CA PRO A 314 -18.67 -43.16 74.39
C PRO A 314 -17.43 -42.66 73.57
N VAL A 315 -17.64 -41.83 72.51
CA VAL A 315 -16.74 -40.78 71.89
C VAL A 315 -16.22 -40.97 70.40
N PHE A 316 -16.05 -39.83 69.69
CA PHE A 316 -15.46 -39.52 68.34
C PHE A 316 -16.42 -39.52 67.12
N GLY A 317 -16.17 -38.80 66.00
CA GLY A 317 -15.01 -37.98 65.54
C GLY A 317 -15.39 -36.85 64.51
N ALA A 318 -14.41 -36.17 63.85
CA ALA A 318 -14.63 -34.96 63.00
C ALA A 318 -13.43 -34.58 62.06
N VAL A 319 -13.48 -33.39 61.40
CA VAL A 319 -12.41 -32.61 60.68
C VAL A 319 -12.12 -32.94 59.19
N ALA A 320 -11.71 -32.04 58.24
CA ALA A 320 -12.01 -30.61 57.91
C ALA A 320 -11.30 -30.13 56.58
N GLN A 321 -11.53 -28.85 56.18
CA GLN A 321 -10.66 -27.91 55.38
C GLN A 321 -10.63 -27.93 53.81
N PRO A 322 -10.32 -26.77 53.13
CA PRO A 322 -11.03 -26.37 51.90
C PRO A 322 -10.19 -25.89 50.66
N LEU A 323 -10.91 -25.69 49.54
CA LEU A 323 -10.72 -24.73 48.41
C LEU A 323 -9.35 -24.57 47.69
N GLY A 324 -9.40 -24.82 46.37
CA GLY A 324 -8.56 -24.22 45.32
C GLY A 324 -9.25 -24.42 43.94
N SER A 325 -9.08 -23.49 42.99
CA SER A 325 -9.83 -23.32 41.70
C SER A 325 -9.53 -24.38 40.58
N ILE A 326 -9.29 -24.07 39.28
CA ILE A 326 -8.78 -25.00 38.22
C ILE A 326 -7.82 -24.27 37.19
N ASP A 327 -7.16 -24.88 36.15
CA ASP A 327 -6.28 -24.13 35.16
C ASP A 327 -6.18 -24.45 33.60
N LYS A 328 -5.80 -23.48 32.72
CA LYS A 328 -6.33 -23.14 31.32
C LYS A 328 -5.36 -22.91 30.09
N VAL A 329 -5.84 -22.99 28.80
CA VAL A 329 -5.65 -22.06 27.59
C VAL A 329 -6.20 -22.60 26.20
N VAL A 330 -5.92 -21.96 25.04
CA VAL A 330 -6.65 -21.82 23.71
C VAL A 330 -5.93 -22.46 22.48
N VAL A 331 -6.62 -22.69 21.33
CA VAL A 331 -6.03 -22.81 19.95
C VAL A 331 -6.88 -22.10 18.85
N ILE A 332 -6.27 -21.67 17.74
CA ILE A 332 -6.76 -20.78 16.66
C ILE A 332 -6.92 -21.48 15.28
N GLU A 333 -7.67 -20.83 14.38
CA GLU A 333 -8.07 -21.13 12.99
C GLU A 333 -6.93 -21.05 11.92
N GLN A 334 -7.06 -21.79 10.80
CA GLN A 334 -6.20 -21.65 9.61
C GLN A 334 -6.99 -21.86 8.29
N GLY A 335 -7.11 -20.80 7.47
CA GLY A 335 -8.17 -20.66 6.45
C GLY A 335 -7.99 -21.31 5.07
N GLY A 336 -8.94 -21.00 4.17
CA GLY A 336 -8.86 -21.35 2.74
C GLY A 336 -10.19 -21.40 1.97
N SER A 337 -10.65 -20.26 1.43
CA SER A 337 -11.65 -20.08 0.36
C SER A 337 -13.12 -20.57 0.54
N ASN A 338 -14.05 -19.68 0.15
CA ASN A 338 -15.46 -19.90 -0.19
C ASN A 338 -16.43 -20.54 0.85
N GLY A 339 -17.27 -19.67 1.43
CA GLY A 339 -18.72 -19.82 1.22
C GLY A 339 -19.54 -20.70 2.16
N GLN A 340 -19.95 -20.11 3.29
CA GLN A 340 -21.25 -20.35 3.94
C GLN A 340 -21.48 -21.63 4.77
N SER A 341 -21.02 -21.56 6.04
CA SER A 341 -21.86 -21.52 7.26
C SER A 341 -22.83 -22.67 7.62
N GLY A 342 -22.89 -23.00 8.91
CA GLY A 342 -24.13 -23.46 9.55
C GLY A 342 -24.05 -24.75 10.37
N VAL A 343 -23.04 -25.60 10.15
CA VAL A 343 -22.90 -26.86 10.88
C VAL A 343 -22.26 -26.61 12.26
N THR A 344 -23.16 -26.40 13.22
CA THR A 344 -23.03 -26.79 14.64
C THR A 344 -21.83 -26.20 15.41
N LYS A 345 -21.98 -25.12 16.18
CA LYS A 345 -22.86 -25.01 17.36
C LYS A 345 -22.85 -26.22 18.32
N PHE A 346 -21.79 -27.04 18.32
CA PHE A 346 -21.60 -28.11 19.31
C PHE A 346 -20.19 -28.17 19.93
N ALA A 347 -19.17 -27.54 19.33
CA ALA A 347 -17.82 -27.44 19.90
C ALA A 347 -17.63 -26.25 20.87
N SER A 348 -18.55 -25.29 20.88
CA SER A 348 -18.47 -24.07 21.70
C SER A 348 -19.03 -24.22 23.13
N THR A 349 -19.29 -25.45 23.59
CA THR A 349 -19.77 -25.77 24.95
C THR A 349 -18.61 -26.06 25.92
N THR A 350 -17.37 -26.06 25.42
CA THR A 350 -16.13 -26.34 26.17
C THR A 350 -15.45 -25.10 26.80
N PRO A 351 -15.53 -23.86 26.26
CA PRO A 351 -14.81 -22.70 26.81
C PRO A 351 -15.17 -22.23 28.23
N THR A 352 -16.28 -22.70 28.83
CA THR A 352 -16.69 -22.34 30.20
C THR A 352 -15.94 -23.14 31.26
N LEU A 353 -15.77 -24.45 31.08
CA LEU A 353 -14.93 -25.25 31.98
C LEU A 353 -13.53 -24.65 31.98
N ILE A 354 -12.94 -24.43 30.81
CA ILE A 354 -11.57 -23.93 30.69
C ILE A 354 -11.43 -22.45 31.12
N PHE A 355 -12.47 -21.67 31.46
CA PHE A 355 -12.34 -20.33 32.11
C PHE A 355 -12.69 -20.31 33.59
N ASN A 356 -13.31 -21.36 34.13
CA ASN A 356 -13.32 -21.59 35.57
C ASN A 356 -11.96 -22.16 36.02
N LEU A 357 -11.31 -22.84 35.06
CA LEU A 357 -9.87 -22.87 34.93
C LEU A 357 -9.28 -21.42 34.78
N LEU A 358 -7.96 -21.23 34.65
CA LEU A 358 -7.14 -20.01 34.81
C LEU A 358 -7.06 -19.38 36.22
N GLN A 359 -8.17 -19.36 36.96
CA GLN A 359 -8.23 -18.62 38.23
C GLN A 359 -7.60 -19.39 39.43
N GLN A 360 -6.78 -20.43 39.21
CA GLN A 360 -6.11 -21.20 40.28
C GLN A 360 -4.60 -21.10 40.28
N LEU A 361 -3.95 -21.19 39.12
CA LEU A 361 -2.50 -21.03 39.05
C LEU A 361 -2.12 -19.55 39.22
N GLU A 362 -3.00 -18.61 38.86
CA GLU A 362 -2.89 -17.22 39.34
C GLU A 362 -3.07 -17.12 40.87
N ALA A 363 -3.92 -17.94 41.48
CA ALA A 363 -4.07 -18.03 42.94
C ALA A 363 -2.91 -18.78 43.64
N LEU A 364 -1.99 -19.39 42.88
CA LEU A 364 -0.80 -20.10 43.37
C LEU A 364 0.52 -19.35 43.14
N GLY A 365 0.45 -18.07 42.73
CA GLY A 365 1.49 -17.07 43.02
C GLY A 365 2.74 -17.05 42.13
N ILE A 366 2.77 -17.73 40.98
CA ILE A 366 3.96 -17.82 40.12
C ILE A 366 3.97 -16.68 39.07
N ASN A 367 4.65 -15.58 39.40
CA ASN A 367 4.85 -14.44 38.50
C ASN A 367 6.06 -14.62 37.57
N ILE A 368 5.82 -15.12 36.35
CA ILE A 368 6.84 -15.21 35.29
C ILE A 368 7.36 -13.86 34.72
N PRO A 369 6.67 -12.70 34.82
CA PRO A 369 7.22 -11.41 34.32
C PRO A 369 8.59 -10.98 34.88
N ASN A 370 8.99 -11.52 36.04
CA ASN A 370 10.31 -11.27 36.64
C ASN A 370 11.38 -12.30 36.27
N LEU A 371 11.05 -13.42 35.62
CA LEU A 371 12.01 -14.49 35.32
C LEU A 371 12.66 -14.36 33.93
N ALA A 372 11.97 -13.75 32.96
CA ALA A 372 12.52 -13.49 31.62
C ALA A 372 13.18 -12.10 31.50
N SER A 373 12.86 -11.15 32.38
CA SER A 373 13.53 -9.85 32.49
C SER A 373 14.91 -9.95 33.17
N GLN A 374 15.27 -11.11 33.73
CA GLN A 374 16.55 -11.38 34.41
C GLN A 374 17.52 -12.29 33.63
N LEU A 375 17.14 -12.75 32.43
CA LEU A 375 18.02 -13.30 31.39
C LEU A 375 17.55 -12.72 30.03
N GLY A 376 17.81 -11.47 29.65
CA GLY A 376 19.07 -10.74 29.82
C GLY A 376 19.81 -10.71 28.47
N GLY A 377 19.54 -9.70 27.62
CA GLY A 377 20.32 -9.51 26.38
C GLY A 377 19.61 -8.87 25.18
N VAL A 378 19.51 -7.53 25.17
CA VAL A 378 19.60 -6.66 23.98
C VAL A 378 18.43 -6.59 22.97
N ALA A 379 17.90 -5.36 22.87
CA ALA A 379 17.27 -4.69 21.71
C ALA A 379 15.87 -5.11 21.21
N ALA A 380 14.89 -4.33 21.67
CA ALA A 380 13.74 -3.84 20.90
C ALA A 380 13.59 -2.33 21.21
N PRO A 381 12.69 -1.53 20.59
CA PRO A 381 11.98 -1.64 19.29
C PRO A 381 11.99 -0.30 18.47
N SER A 382 11.34 -0.30 17.29
CA SER A 382 10.55 0.79 16.62
C SER A 382 10.63 0.58 15.09
N VAL A 383 9.57 0.54 14.27
CA VAL A 383 8.33 1.33 14.12
C VAL A 383 8.61 2.77 13.64
N GLY A 384 8.36 3.07 12.34
CA GLY A 384 8.28 4.46 11.87
C GLY A 384 8.40 4.75 10.36
N GLN A 385 7.25 4.86 9.68
CA GLN A 385 6.85 5.94 8.75
C GLN A 385 7.64 6.33 7.45
N SER A 386 6.86 6.88 6.50
CA SER A 386 7.20 7.78 5.36
C SER A 386 8.23 7.27 4.33
N VAL A 387 7.93 7.16 3.02
CA VAL A 387 7.36 8.16 2.09
C VAL A 387 8.14 9.47 2.04
N THR A 388 9.30 9.47 1.36
CA THR A 388 9.65 10.41 0.27
C THR A 388 11.08 10.14 -0.20
N GLU A 389 11.25 9.80 -1.49
CA GLU A 389 12.32 10.41 -2.28
C GLU A 389 12.00 10.30 -3.79
N THR A 390 11.82 11.45 -4.42
CA THR A 390 11.56 11.59 -5.85
C THR A 390 12.82 12.15 -6.51
N VAL A 391 13.09 11.74 -7.75
CA VAL A 391 14.08 12.37 -8.66
C VAL A 391 15.55 12.26 -8.25
N THR A 392 16.25 11.24 -8.76
CA THR A 392 17.55 11.48 -9.44
C THR A 392 17.72 10.57 -10.66
N LYS A 393 18.35 11.12 -11.71
CA LYS A 393 18.92 10.43 -12.89
C LYS A 393 17.98 9.67 -13.85
N THR A 394 17.09 10.44 -14.47
CA THR A 394 17.01 10.39 -15.96
C THR A 394 18.35 10.84 -16.54
N ALA A 395 19.28 9.92 -16.76
CA ALA A 395 20.62 10.23 -17.30
C ALA A 395 21.27 9.03 -18.03
N ALA A 396 20.50 8.32 -18.86
CA ALA A 396 21.01 7.25 -19.73
C ALA A 396 20.35 7.15 -21.11
N GLU A 397 19.44 8.08 -21.47
CA GLU A 397 18.78 8.11 -22.79
C GLU A 397 19.58 8.93 -23.81
N VAL A 398 20.89 8.66 -23.91
CA VAL A 398 21.76 9.08 -25.02
C VAL A 398 22.55 7.87 -25.50
N LYS A 399 21.81 6.83 -25.92
CA LYS A 399 22.35 5.72 -26.71
C LYS A 399 21.31 5.12 -27.67
N SER A 400 20.48 6.01 -28.24
CA SER A 400 19.74 5.68 -29.45
C SER A 400 20.72 5.61 -30.64
N ARG A 401 20.36 4.79 -31.65
CA ARG A 401 21.05 4.65 -32.95
C ARG A 401 22.50 4.12 -32.93
N THR A 402 22.64 2.79 -32.86
CA THR A 402 23.23 1.95 -33.94
C THR A 402 23.27 0.48 -33.54
N ALA A 403 22.22 -0.29 -33.88
CA ALA A 403 22.26 -1.74 -34.13
C ALA A 403 20.88 -2.24 -34.58
N ALA A 404 20.87 -3.22 -35.50
CA ALA A 404 19.79 -4.18 -35.73
C ALA A 404 18.36 -3.62 -35.93
N LYS A 405 18.12 -3.08 -37.13
CA LYS A 405 16.93 -3.50 -37.89
C LYS A 405 17.44 -4.14 -39.18
N GLU A 406 17.61 -5.46 -39.14
CA GLU A 406 17.54 -6.33 -40.32
C GLU A 406 16.06 -6.54 -40.70
#